data_AF-A0A6C0BMC6-F1
#
_entry.id   AF-A0A6C0BMC6-F1
#
_cell.length_a   1.000
_cell.length_b   1.000
_cell.length_c   1.000
_cell.angle_alpha   90.00
_cell.angle_beta   90.00
_cell.angle_gamma   90.00
#
_symmetry.space_group_name_H-M   'P 1'
#
loop_
_entity.id
_entity.type
_entity.pdbx_description
1 polymer ?
#
loop_
_entity_poly.entity_id
_entity_poly.type
_entity_poly.pdbx_seq_one_letter_code
_entity_poly.pdbx_strand_id
1 'polypeptide(L)'
;MNNAYGNQDCPPLMSDGRHVTDYRPSCYVHDLILRQNGITNSYDLKMLLTHQAMQLQENNRQYYDQKNACVSCGDYYQADPNGHLKYWDGYNQRIQYQPRGSK
;
A
#
# COMPACT_ATOMS: atom_id res chain seq x y z
N MET A 1 -5.34 10.65 12.92
CA MET A 1 -4.43 10.07 13.93
C MET A 1 -3.13 9.73 13.23
N ASN A 2 -1.98 10.14 13.77
CA ASN A 2 -0.68 9.80 13.18
C ASN A 2 -0.26 8.42 13.71
N ASN A 3 -0.21 7.43 12.82
CA ASN A 3 0.14 6.05 13.14
C ASN A 3 1.60 5.89 13.58
N ALA A 4 2.49 6.84 13.26
CA ALA A 4 3.90 6.78 13.64
C ALA A 4 4.12 6.77 15.17
N TYR A 5 3.15 7.24 15.97
CA TYR A 5 3.21 7.17 17.43
C TYR A 5 2.68 5.85 18.00
N GLY A 6 1.86 5.11 17.23
CA GLY A 6 1.23 3.86 17.67
C GLY A 6 1.91 2.60 17.13
N ASN A 7 2.56 2.70 15.96
CA ASN A 7 3.35 1.64 15.35
C ASN A 7 4.58 2.25 14.67
N GLN A 8 5.75 2.04 15.28
CA GLN A 8 7.03 2.56 14.78
C GLN A 8 7.54 1.82 13.52
N ASP A 9 6.94 0.68 13.18
CA ASP A 9 7.26 -0.06 11.97
C ASP A 9 6.60 0.56 10.72
N CYS A 10 5.66 1.49 10.91
CA CYS A 10 4.89 2.09 9.85
C CYS A 10 5.29 3.54 9.54
N PRO A 11 5.40 3.93 8.26
CA PRO A 11 5.58 5.34 7.93
C PRO A 11 4.34 6.16 8.28
N PRO A 12 4.48 7.49 8.50
CA PRO A 12 3.35 8.38 8.69
C PRO A 12 2.31 8.27 7.56
N LEU A 13 1.03 8.42 7.91
CA LEU A 13 -0.08 8.41 6.95
C LEU A 13 -0.39 9.81 6.41
N MET A 14 -0.88 9.86 5.18
CA MET A 14 -1.57 11.01 4.62
C MET A 14 -2.92 11.25 5.32
N SER A 15 -3.56 12.39 5.04
CA SER A 15 -4.89 12.71 5.61
C SER A 15 -5.97 11.69 5.23
N ASP A 16 -5.81 11.05 4.08
CA ASP A 16 -6.65 9.96 3.59
C ASP A 16 -6.12 8.57 3.99
N GLY A 17 -5.26 8.48 5.00
CA GLY A 17 -4.87 7.21 5.62
C GLY A 17 -4.06 6.25 4.73
N ARG A 18 -3.50 6.71 3.61
CA ARG A 18 -2.54 5.93 2.81
C ARG A 18 -1.09 6.35 3.13
N HIS A 19 -0.13 5.45 2.92
CA HIS A 19 1.30 5.79 3.04
C HIS A 19 1.89 6.37 1.75
N VAL A 20 1.34 5.99 0.59
CA VAL A 20 1.85 6.39 -0.73
C VAL A 20 0.73 6.88 -1.62
N THR A 21 1.11 7.73 -2.56
CA THR A 21 0.27 8.10 -3.70
C THR A 21 0.39 7.07 -4.81
N ASP A 22 -0.65 6.98 -5.64
CA ASP A 22 -0.57 6.21 -6.87
C ASP A 22 0.42 6.89 -7.82
N TYR A 23 1.42 6.15 -8.30
CA TYR A 23 2.44 6.66 -9.23
C TYR A 23 1.95 6.73 -10.68
N ARG A 24 0.81 6.09 -10.99
CA ARG A 24 0.27 6.06 -12.34
C ARG A 24 -0.06 7.48 -12.81
N PRO A 25 0.30 7.84 -14.05
CA PRO A 25 0.04 9.19 -14.57
C PRO A 25 -1.47 9.45 -14.66
N SER A 26 -1.86 10.70 -14.41
CA SER A 26 -3.27 11.11 -14.38
C SER A 26 -4.01 10.83 -15.70
N CYS A 27 -3.34 10.97 -16.85
CA CYS A 27 -3.93 10.65 -18.15
C CYS A 27 -4.37 9.19 -18.25
N TYR A 28 -3.55 8.26 -17.73
CA TYR A 28 -3.85 6.83 -17.74
C TYR A 28 -5.01 6.52 -16.79
N VAL A 29 -5.00 7.09 -15.59
CA VAL A 29 -6.09 6.90 -14.61
C VAL A 29 -7.40 7.49 -15.12
N HIS A 30 -7.37 8.68 -15.73
CA HIS A 30 -8.54 9.31 -16.30
C HIS A 30 -9.10 8.51 -17.48
N ASP A 31 -8.25 7.98 -18.37
CA ASP A 31 -8.68 7.13 -19.48
C ASP A 31 -9.36 5.84 -18.98
N LEU A 32 -8.83 5.23 -17.90
CA LEU A 32 -9.50 4.09 -17.26
C LEU A 32 -10.88 4.46 -16.70
N ILE A 33 -11.00 5.59 -16.01
CA ILE A 33 -12.28 6.07 -15.46
C ILE A 33 -13.28 6.34 -16.59
N LEU A 34 -12.85 6.99 -17.66
CA LEU A 34 -13.68 7.27 -18.84
C LEU A 34 -14.23 5.96 -19.43
N ARG A 35 -13.36 4.98 -19.69
CA ARG A 35 -13.74 3.68 -20.28
C ARG A 35 -14.66 2.87 -19.36
N GLN A 36 -14.37 2.84 -18.06
CA GLN A 36 -15.16 2.07 -17.09
C GLN A 36 -16.57 2.64 -16.86
N ASN A 37 -16.73 3.97 -16.99
CA ASN A 37 -18.00 4.65 -16.76
C ASN A 37 -18.73 5.01 -18.06
N GLY A 38 -18.22 4.62 -19.23
CA GLY A 38 -18.80 4.95 -20.53
C GLY A 38 -18.81 6.45 -20.84
N ILE A 39 -17.90 7.23 -20.22
CA ILE A 39 -17.82 8.68 -20.39
C ILE A 39 -16.91 9.00 -21.57
N THR A 40 -17.33 9.94 -22.40
CA THR A 40 -16.63 10.31 -23.65
C THR A 40 -16.07 11.73 -23.65
N ASN A 41 -16.43 12.56 -22.67
CA ASN A 41 -16.05 13.96 -22.62
C ASN A 41 -15.45 14.36 -21.26
N SER A 42 -14.70 15.46 -21.25
CA SER A 42 -13.99 15.96 -20.07
C SER A 42 -14.90 16.65 -19.05
N TYR A 43 -16.08 17.13 -19.46
CA TYR A 43 -17.04 17.77 -18.57
C TYR A 43 -17.64 16.75 -17.61
N ASP A 44 -18.13 15.63 -18.14
CA ASP A 44 -18.71 14.55 -17.37
C ASP A 44 -17.67 13.87 -16.47
N LEU A 45 -16.42 13.74 -16.93
CA LEU A 45 -15.32 13.30 -16.08
C LEU A 45 -15.12 14.23 -14.89
N LYS A 46 -15.10 15.55 -15.12
CA LYS A 46 -14.95 16.53 -14.04
C LYS A 46 -16.12 16.46 -13.06
N MET A 47 -17.35 16.32 -13.55
CA MET A 47 -18.54 16.14 -12.71
C MET A 47 -18.43 14.87 -11.87
N LEU A 48 -18.05 13.74 -12.47
CA LEU A 48 -17.83 12.48 -11.76
C LEU A 48 -16.78 12.63 -10.67
N LEU A 49 -15.60 13.17 -10.99
CA LEU A 49 -14.51 13.35 -10.03
C LEU A 49 -14.90 14.28 -8.88
N THR A 50 -15.80 15.23 -9.12
CA THR A 50 -16.27 16.18 -8.09
C THR A 50 -17.31 15.53 -7.19
N HIS A 51 -18.32 14.88 -7.76
CA HIS A 51 -19.43 14.28 -7.00
C HIS A 51 -19.04 12.97 -6.31
N GLN A 52 -18.08 12.22 -6.85
CA GLN A 52 -17.65 10.92 -6.33
C GLN A 52 -16.24 10.96 -5.73
N ALA A 53 -15.66 12.15 -5.49
CA ALA A 53 -14.31 12.31 -4.95
C ALA A 53 -14.05 11.44 -3.71
N MET A 54 -14.96 11.49 -2.73
CA MET A 54 -14.84 10.77 -1.47
C MET A 54 -14.91 9.25 -1.67
N GLN A 55 -15.79 8.78 -2.54
CA GLN A 55 -15.92 7.36 -2.84
C GLN A 55 -14.69 6.82 -3.57
N LEU A 56 -14.13 7.60 -4.50
CA LEU A 56 -12.89 7.25 -5.19
C LEU A 56 -11.69 7.20 -4.22
N GLN A 57 -11.61 8.15 -3.29
CA GLN A 57 -10.58 8.13 -2.24
C GLN A 57 -10.71 6.88 -1.36
N GLU A 58 -11.94 6.51 -0.97
CA GLU A 58 -12.18 5.34 -0.15
C GLU A 58 -11.86 4.03 -0.88
N ASN A 59 -12.26 3.90 -2.14
CA ASN A 59 -11.90 2.74 -2.97
C ASN A 59 -10.38 2.59 -3.11
N ASN A 60 -9.66 3.70 -3.31
CA ASN A 60 -8.20 3.71 -3.39
C ASN A 60 -7.55 3.31 -2.06
N ARG A 61 -8.11 3.75 -0.93
CA ARG A 61 -7.65 3.37 0.41
C ARG A 61 -7.83 1.86 0.62
N GLN A 62 -9.02 1.33 0.36
CA GLN A 62 -9.30 -0.10 0.51
C GLN A 62 -8.42 -0.98 -0.38
N TYR A 63 -8.21 -0.57 -1.64
CA TYR A 63 -7.29 -1.27 -2.53
C TYR A 63 -5.85 -1.22 -2.02
N TYR A 64 -5.43 -0.07 -1.49
CA TYR A 64 -4.12 0.10 -0.88
C TYR A 64 -3.95 -0.81 0.33
N ASP A 65 -4.92 -0.83 1.26
CA ASP A 65 -4.85 -1.64 2.46
C ASP A 65 -4.77 -3.14 2.14
N GLN A 66 -5.45 -3.60 1.10
CA GLN A 66 -5.40 -5.00 0.68
C GLN A 66 -4.04 -5.43 0.09
N LYS A 67 -3.26 -4.49 -0.47
CA LYS A 67 -2.03 -4.79 -1.21
C LYS A 67 -0.76 -4.39 -0.49
N ASN A 68 -0.83 -3.26 0.21
CA ASN A 68 0.31 -2.51 0.73
C ASN A 68 0.01 -1.91 2.11
N ALA A 69 -0.97 -2.45 2.86
CA ALA A 69 -1.14 -2.08 4.26
C ALA A 69 0.19 -2.20 4.99
N CYS A 70 0.41 -1.31 5.96
CA CYS A 70 1.54 -1.49 6.85
C CYS A 70 1.31 -2.75 7.69
N VAL A 71 2.30 -3.62 7.66
CA VAL A 71 2.42 -4.77 8.56
C VAL A 71 3.72 -4.65 9.35
N SER A 72 3.79 -5.32 10.51
CA SER A 72 5.01 -5.33 11.30
C SER A 72 6.10 -6.10 10.55
N CYS A 73 7.36 -5.85 10.93
CA CYS A 73 8.50 -6.47 10.29
C CYS A 73 8.46 -7.99 10.49
N GLY A 74 8.34 -8.76 9.39
CA GLY A 74 8.21 -10.23 9.40
C GLY A 74 6.98 -10.75 8.66
N ASP A 75 5.95 -9.92 8.49
CA ASP A 75 4.71 -10.30 7.79
C ASP A 75 4.73 -10.00 6.28
N TYR A 76 5.78 -9.32 5.79
CA TYR A 76 5.95 -9.06 4.37
C TYR A 76 6.39 -10.32 3.62
N TYR A 77 5.91 -10.48 2.39
CA TYR A 77 6.46 -11.47 1.47
C TYR A 77 7.94 -11.15 1.19
N GLN A 78 8.84 -11.92 1.80
CA GLN A 78 10.27 -11.86 1.49
C GLN A 78 10.56 -12.74 0.27
N ALA A 79 10.88 -12.08 -0.84
CA ALA A 79 11.35 -12.79 -2.03
C ALA A 79 12.72 -13.41 -1.75
N ASP A 80 12.80 -14.74 -1.75
CA ASP A 80 14.05 -15.49 -1.62
C ASP A 80 14.33 -16.36 -2.86
N PRO A 81 14.70 -15.74 -3.99
CA PRO A 81 14.93 -16.47 -5.24
C PRO A 81 16.10 -17.46 -5.16
N ASN A 82 17.02 -17.29 -4.20
CA ASN A 82 18.25 -18.07 -4.09
C ASN A 82 18.31 -18.96 -2.83
N GLY A 83 17.23 -19.06 -2.06
CA GLY A 83 17.19 -19.87 -0.83
C GLY A 83 18.09 -19.35 0.30
N HIS A 84 18.50 -18.09 0.23
CA HIS A 84 19.45 -17.48 1.16
C HIS A 84 18.83 -17.25 2.54
N LEU A 85 17.53 -16.95 2.63
CA LEU A 85 16.85 -16.76 3.91
C LEU A 85 16.85 -18.06 4.70
N LYS A 86 16.54 -19.19 4.05
CA LYS A 86 16.58 -20.52 4.68
C LYS A 86 17.96 -20.87 5.25
N TYR A 87 19.04 -20.47 4.56
CA TYR A 87 20.40 -20.68 5.06
C TYR A 87 20.64 -19.88 6.35
N TRP A 88 20.26 -18.61 6.39
CA TRP A 88 20.43 -17.77 7.58
C TRP A 88 19.54 -18.20 8.74
N ASP A 89 18.31 -18.66 8.47
CA ASP A 89 17.43 -19.21 9.49
C ASP A 89 18.05 -20.44 10.16
N GLY A 90 18.58 -21.37 9.36
CA GLY A 90 19.29 -22.54 9.86
C GLY A 90 20.59 -22.19 10.60
N TYR A 91 21.32 -21.19 10.10
CA TYR A 91 22.52 -20.69 10.77
C TYR A 91 22.19 -20.09 12.14
N ASN A 92 21.17 -19.22 12.21
CA ASN A 92 20.74 -18.55 13.43
C ASN A 92 20.26 -19.55 14.49
N GLN A 93 19.54 -20.61 14.08
CA GLN A 93 19.17 -21.71 14.97
C GLN A 93 20.41 -22.43 15.53
N ARG A 94 21.41 -22.70 14.69
CA ARG A 94 22.66 -23.37 15.10
C ARG A 94 23.46 -22.56 16.12
N ILE A 95 23.48 -21.23 15.98
CA ILE A 95 24.20 -20.35 16.91
C ILE A 95 23.33 -19.85 18.08
N GLN A 96 22.08 -20.30 18.17
CA GLN A 96 21.11 -19.88 19.18
C GLN A 96 20.92 -18.35 19.23
N TYR A 97 20.97 -17.69 18.07
CA TYR A 97 20.80 -16.25 17.98
C TYR A 97 19.33 -15.86 18.08
N GLN A 98 19.01 -14.94 18.98
CA GLN A 98 17.71 -14.28 19.05
C GLN A 98 17.85 -12.81 18.63
N PRO A 99 17.16 -12.36 17.56
CA PRO A 99 17.15 -10.95 17.20
C PRO A 99 16.46 -10.14 18.30
N ARG A 100 17.03 -8.98 18.64
CA ARG A 100 16.37 -8.05 19.58
C ARG A 100 15.14 -7.44 18.90
N GLY A 101 13.96 -7.77 19.40
CA GLY A 101 12.70 -7.16 18.94
C GLY A 101 11.56 -8.13 18.65
N SER A 102 11.79 -9.45 18.71
CA SER A 102 10.71 -10.44 18.64
C SER A 102 9.87 -10.40 19.93
N LYS A 103 8.79 -9.60 19.91
CA LYS A 103 7.65 -9.72 20.82
C LYS A 103 6.50 -10.39 20.08
#